data_AF-A0A093W7I3-F1
#
_entry.id   AF-A0A093W7I3-F1
#
_cell.length_a   1.000
_cell.length_b   1.000
_cell.length_c   1.000
_cell.angle_alpha   90.00
_cell.angle_beta   90.00
_cell.angle_gamma   90.00
#
_symmetry.space_group_name_H-M   'P 1'
#
loop_
_entity.id
_entity.type
_entity.pdbx_description
1 polymer ?
#
loop_
_entity_poly.entity_id
_entity_poly.type
_entity_poly.pdbx_seq_one_letter_code
_entity_poly.pdbx_strand_id
1 'polypeptide(L)'
;MLNDSIAGSPFGMSSCIYILIYKIAVYQNTIKLRSIFKAEWIAFGISIFAAYILVFIIYSLIENIYDFRMFIYNFFGTFFIYPIAWIFLKYIFLKIEVVGNE
;
A
#
# COMPACT_ATOMS: atom_id res chain seq x y z
N MET A 1 4.15 -15.80 23.30
CA MET A 1 4.53 -14.51 22.67
C MET A 1 4.90 -14.78 21.22
N LEU A 2 3.94 -14.61 20.30
CA LEU A 2 4.22 -14.52 18.86
C LEU A 2 3.79 -13.12 18.44
N ASN A 3 4.54 -12.16 18.98
CA ASN A 3 4.33 -10.75 18.75
C ASN A 3 5.13 -10.37 17.50
N ASP A 4 4.47 -9.88 16.46
CA ASP A 4 5.16 -9.43 15.26
C ASP A 4 5.98 -8.18 15.62
N SER A 5 7.30 -8.29 15.54
CA SER A 5 8.28 -7.35 16.13
C SER A 5 8.19 -5.91 15.60
N ILE A 6 7.48 -5.71 14.49
CA ILE A 6 7.37 -4.44 13.78
C ILE A 6 6.18 -3.61 14.27
N ALA A 7 5.13 -4.22 14.83
CA ALA A 7 3.90 -3.50 15.20
C ALA A 7 3.19 -4.00 16.46
N GLY A 8 3.68 -5.05 17.12
CA GLY A 8 2.96 -5.65 18.24
C GLY A 8 1.68 -6.38 17.81
N SER A 9 1.51 -6.63 16.50
CA SER A 9 0.29 -7.23 15.97
C SER A 9 0.35 -8.76 16.09
N PRO A 10 -0.76 -9.43 16.43
CA PRO A 10 -0.77 -10.88 16.51
C PRO A 10 -0.56 -11.54 15.12
N PHE A 11 -0.02 -12.77 15.10
CA PHE A 11 -0.05 -13.67 13.94
C PHE A 11 0.76 -13.28 12.68
N GLY A 12 1.92 -12.63 12.78
CA GLY A 12 2.78 -12.41 11.61
C GLY A 12 2.10 -11.65 10.46
N MET A 13 1.08 -10.84 10.80
CA MET A 13 0.25 -10.09 9.87
C MET A 13 1.10 -9.25 8.91
N SER A 14 2.21 -8.69 9.38
CA SER A 14 3.11 -7.88 8.56
C SER A 14 3.67 -8.68 7.39
N SER A 15 3.97 -9.97 7.60
CA SER A 15 4.47 -10.87 6.56
C SER A 15 3.40 -11.23 5.53
N CYS A 16 2.17 -11.51 5.97
CA CYS A 16 1.05 -11.80 5.07
C CYS A 16 0.70 -10.59 4.20
N ILE A 17 0.63 -9.40 4.79
CA ILE A 17 0.38 -8.15 4.07
C ILE A 17 1.51 -7.89 3.07
N TYR A 18 2.77 -8.07 3.48
CA TYR A 18 3.93 -7.89 2.61
C TYR A 18 3.87 -8.81 1.39
N ILE A 19 3.62 -10.11 1.58
CA ILE A 19 3.54 -11.08 0.47
C ILE A 19 2.38 -10.74 -0.48
N LEU A 20 1.22 -10.32 0.05
CA LEU A 20 0.06 -9.96 -0.75
C LEU A 20 0.35 -8.74 -1.63
N ILE A 21 0.90 -7.67 -1.04
CA ILE A 21 1.28 -6.46 -1.77
C ILE A 21 2.36 -6.78 -2.81
N TYR A 22 3.38 -7.55 -2.43
CA TYR A 22 4.48 -7.95 -3.32
C TYR A 22 3.97 -8.73 -4.53
N LYS A 23 3.09 -9.72 -4.33
CA LYS A 23 2.51 -10.49 -5.44
C LYS A 23 1.75 -9.62 -6.43
N ILE A 24 1.01 -8.62 -5.95
CA ILE A 24 0.27 -7.74 -6.84
C ILE A 24 1.20 -6.77 -7.58
N ALA A 25 2.26 -6.28 -6.92
CA ALA A 25 3.29 -5.48 -7.59
C ALA A 25 4.00 -6.27 -8.70
N VAL A 26 4.36 -7.53 -8.45
CA VAL A 26 4.96 -8.43 -9.46
C VAL A 26 3.98 -8.68 -10.62
N TYR A 27 2.69 -8.86 -10.32
CA TYR A 27 1.65 -9.04 -11.33
C TYR A 27 1.48 -7.80 -12.21
N GLN A 28 1.47 -6.61 -11.61
CA GLN A 28 1.42 -5.32 -12.34
C GLN A 28 2.62 -5.15 -13.28
N ASN A 29 3.83 -5.48 -12.80
CA ASN A 29 5.05 -5.42 -13.61
C ASN A 29 5.01 -6.41 -14.79
N THR A 30 4.42 -7.59 -14.58
CA THR A 30 4.34 -8.65 -15.60
C THR A 30 3.39 -8.30 -16.74
N ILE A 31 2.28 -7.62 -16.46
CA ILE A 31 1.24 -7.34 -17.45
C ILE A 31 1.60 -6.22 -18.42
N LYS A 32 2.70 -5.46 -18.19
CA LYS A 32 2.99 -4.23 -18.93
C LYS A 32 1.70 -3.41 -19.10
N LEU A 33 0.96 -3.20 -18.01
CA LEU A 33 -0.12 -2.22 -18.02
C LEU A 33 0.53 -0.92 -18.49
N ARG A 34 0.21 -0.54 -19.73
CA ARG A 34 0.73 0.63 -20.42
C ARG A 34 0.73 1.78 -19.41
N SER A 35 1.92 2.30 -19.08
CA SER A 35 2.28 3.31 -18.06
C SER A 35 1.28 4.46 -17.92
N ILE A 36 0.10 4.16 -17.42
CA ILE A 36 -0.99 5.09 -17.19
C ILE A 36 -1.14 5.07 -15.69
N PHE A 37 -0.62 6.12 -15.06
CA PHE A 37 -0.66 6.37 -13.62
C PHE A 37 -2.00 5.97 -12.96
N LYS A 38 -3.13 6.23 -13.64
CA LYS A 38 -4.46 5.85 -13.15
C LYS A 38 -4.65 4.34 -12.98
N ALA A 39 -4.14 3.54 -13.92
CA ALA A 39 -4.26 2.08 -13.88
C ALA A 39 -3.40 1.49 -12.75
N GLU A 40 -2.19 1.99 -12.57
CA GLU A 40 -1.30 1.61 -11.47
C GLU A 40 -1.89 2.00 -10.11
N TRP A 41 -2.44 3.21 -9.99
CA TRP A 41 -3.08 3.67 -8.76
C TRP A 41 -4.33 2.86 -8.39
N ILE A 42 -5.19 2.53 -9.38
CA ILE A 42 -6.37 1.67 -9.14
C ILE A 42 -5.93 0.27 -8.70
N ALA A 43 -4.91 -0.31 -9.35
CA ALA A 43 -4.42 -1.63 -9.02
C ALA A 43 -3.76 -1.66 -7.62
N PHE A 44 -3.02 -0.60 -7.25
CA PHE A 44 -2.54 -0.40 -5.89
C PHE A 44 -3.71 -0.29 -4.89
N GLY A 45 -4.76 0.46 -5.23
CA GLY A 45 -5.99 0.58 -4.44
C GLY A 45 -6.65 -0.76 -4.14
N ILE A 46 -6.81 -1.61 -5.16
CA ILE A 46 -7.36 -2.96 -5.01
C ILE A 46 -6.48 -3.82 -4.09
N SER A 47 -5.15 -3.67 -4.21
CA SER A 47 -4.18 -4.41 -3.39
C SER A 47 -4.29 -4.08 -1.91
N ILE A 48 -4.28 -2.78 -1.59
CA ILE A 48 -4.39 -2.34 -0.20
C ILE A 48 -5.78 -2.65 0.35
N PHE A 49 -6.84 -2.58 -0.46
CA PHE A 49 -8.18 -2.97 -0.04
C PHE A 49 -8.26 -4.44 0.36
N ALA A 50 -7.68 -5.33 -0.46
CA ALA A 50 -7.59 -6.75 -0.13
C ALA A 50 -6.74 -7.00 1.13
N ALA A 51 -5.63 -6.29 1.30
CA ALA A 51 -4.81 -6.37 2.51
C ALA A 51 -5.59 -5.97 3.77
N TYR A 52 -6.33 -4.86 3.71
CA TYR A 52 -7.13 -4.37 4.83
C TYR A 52 -8.29 -5.32 5.15
N ILE A 53 -8.98 -5.90 4.15
CA ILE A 53 -9.98 -6.96 4.39
C ILE A 53 -9.37 -8.13 5.18
N LEU A 54 -8.18 -8.58 4.78
CA LEU A 54 -7.49 -9.68 5.46
C LEU A 54 -7.18 -9.32 6.92
N VAL A 55 -6.68 -8.11 7.17
CA VAL A 55 -6.46 -7.57 8.53
C VAL A 55 -7.76 -7.57 9.34
N PHE A 56 -8.86 -7.07 8.77
CA PHE A 56 -10.16 -7.02 9.44
C PHE A 56 -10.67 -8.42 9.83
N ILE A 57 -10.53 -9.40 8.95
CA ILE A 57 -10.89 -10.80 9.23
C ILE A 57 -10.07 -11.34 10.40
N ILE A 58 -8.75 -11.12 10.41
CA ILE A 58 -7.88 -11.61 11.49
C ILE A 58 -8.26 -10.97 12.84
N TYR A 59 -8.48 -9.66 12.89
CA TYR A 59 -8.88 -8.99 14.13
C TYR A 59 -10.25 -9.47 14.63
N SER A 60 -11.18 -9.77 13.72
CA SER A 60 -12.50 -10.33 14.07
C SER A 60 -12.39 -11.73 14.67
N LEU A 61 -11.44 -12.55 14.20
CA LEU A 61 -11.22 -13.91 14.72
C LEU A 61 -10.55 -13.95 16.10
N ILE A 62 -9.81 -12.90 16.47
CA ILE A 62 -9.07 -12.81 17.74
C ILE A 62 -9.91 -12.09 18.83
N GLU A 63 -11.16 -11.72 18.51
CA GLU A 63 -12.07 -10.94 19.40
C GLU A 63 -11.40 -9.70 20.00
N ASN A 64 -10.44 -9.11 19.28
CA ASN A 64 -9.69 -7.98 19.77
C ASN A 64 -10.44 -6.69 19.45
N ILE A 65 -10.53 -5.78 20.42
CA ILE A 65 -11.14 -4.46 20.26
C ILE A 65 -10.22 -3.66 19.34
N TYR A 66 -10.58 -3.63 18.06
CA TYR A 66 -9.83 -2.91 17.05
C TYR A 66 -10.50 -1.59 16.73
N ASP A 67 -9.76 -0.48 16.83
CA ASP A 67 -10.29 0.85 16.53
C ASP A 67 -10.53 1.00 15.02
N PHE A 68 -11.79 0.82 14.63
CA PHE A 68 -12.25 0.93 13.25
C PHE A 68 -11.97 2.30 12.63
N ARG A 69 -11.92 3.38 13.44
CA ARG A 69 -11.61 4.73 12.93
C ARG A 69 -10.16 4.82 12.49
N MET A 70 -9.25 4.31 13.32
CA MET A 70 -7.82 4.29 13.01
C MET A 70 -7.54 3.45 11.76
N PHE A 71 -8.25 2.35 11.58
CA PHE A 71 -8.17 1.51 10.39
C PHE A 71 -8.58 2.25 9.11
N ILE A 72 -9.71 2.97 9.14
CA ILE A 72 -10.16 3.77 8.01
C ILE A 72 -9.14 4.88 7.67
N TYR A 73 -8.61 5.58 8.68
CA TYR A 73 -7.61 6.61 8.45
C TYR A 73 -6.32 6.05 7.84
N ASN A 74 -5.86 4.89 8.31
CA ASN A 74 -4.69 4.23 7.74
C ASN A 74 -4.93 3.76 6.30
N PHE A 75 -6.12 3.26 5.98
CA PHE A 75 -6.49 2.91 4.61
C PHE A 75 -6.41 4.12 3.68
N PHE A 76 -7.08 5.22 4.03
CA PHE A 76 -7.08 6.43 3.19
C PHE A 76 -5.68 7.07 3.11
N GLY A 77 -4.95 7.14 4.22
CA GLY A 77 -3.58 7.62 4.23
C GLY A 77 -2.68 6.82 3.27
N THR A 78 -2.79 5.50 3.31
CA THR A 78 -2.05 4.61 2.40
C THR A 78 -2.52 4.76 0.96
N PHE A 79 -3.83 4.90 0.70
CA PHE A 79 -4.36 5.06 -0.65
C PHE A 79 -3.91 6.37 -1.32
N PHE A 80 -3.84 7.47 -0.56
CA PHE A 80 -3.44 8.79 -1.05
C PHE A 80 -1.94 9.02 -1.07
N ILE A 81 -1.13 8.22 -0.35
CA ILE A 81 0.33 8.37 -0.42
C ILE A 81 0.85 8.15 -1.84
N TYR A 82 0.23 7.23 -2.59
CA TYR A 82 0.63 6.88 -3.95
C TYR A 82 0.52 8.07 -4.93
N PRO A 83 -0.64 8.75 -5.07
CA PRO A 83 -0.75 9.95 -5.90
C PRO A 83 0.12 11.11 -5.41
N ILE A 84 0.27 11.28 -4.09
CA ILE A 84 1.10 12.35 -3.52
C ILE A 84 2.58 12.12 -3.87
N ALA A 85 3.10 10.91 -3.64
CA ALA A 85 4.46 10.53 -3.96
C ALA A 85 4.74 10.66 -5.47
N TRP A 86 3.78 10.30 -6.31
CA TRP A 86 3.89 10.47 -7.76
C TRP A 86 4.02 11.94 -8.18
N ILE A 87 3.18 12.84 -7.63
CA ILE A 87 3.26 14.28 -7.91
C ILE A 87 4.63 14.83 -7.47
N PHE A 88 5.09 14.43 -6.30
CA PHE A 88 6.37 14.85 -5.75
C PHE A 88 7.55 14.39 -6.63
N LEU A 89 7.57 13.11 -7.01
CA LEU A 89 8.59 12.57 -7.91
C LEU A 89 8.57 13.25 -9.28
N LYS A 90 7.37 13.43 -9.87
CA LYS A 90 7.23 14.11 -11.15
C LYS A 90 7.78 15.54 -11.11
N TYR A 91 7.54 16.27 -10.03
CA TYR A 91 8.08 17.61 -9.84
C TYR A 91 9.61 17.61 -9.75
N ILE A 92 10.19 16.66 -9.02
CA ILE A 92 11.65 16.51 -8.90
C ILE A 92 12.28 16.17 -10.26
N PHE A 93 11.74 15.19 -10.98
CA PHE A 93 12.28 14.77 -12.27
C PHE A 93 12.20 15.89 -13.32
N LEU A 94 11.08 16.61 -13.39
CA LEU A 94 10.95 17.78 -14.27
C LEU A 94 11.98 18.87 -13.94
N LYS A 95 12.21 19.12 -12.65
CA LYS A 95 13.21 20.11 -12.22
C LYS A 95 14.64 19.71 -12.60
N ILE A 96 14.98 18.43 -12.50
CA ILE A 96 16.30 17.91 -12.90
C ILE A 96 16.50 18.02 -14.41
N GLU A 97 15.47 17.70 -15.20
CA GLU A 97 15.52 17.77 -16.67
C GLU A 97 15.72 19.21 -17.18
N VAL A 98 15.13 20.20 -16.51
CA VAL A 98 15.36 21.63 -16.80
C VAL A 98 16.80 22.05 -16.49
N VAL A 99 17.35 21.63 -15.35
CA VAL A 99 18.72 21.99 -14.94
C VAL A 99 19.80 21.28 -15.79
N GLY A 100 19.51 20.10 -16.34
CA GLY A 100 20.46 19.37 -17.21
C GLY A 100 20.52 19.89 -18.65
N ASN A 101 19.61 20.78 -19.05
CA ASN A 101 19.52 21.36 -20.39
C ASN A 101 20.01 22.84 -20.45
N GLU A 102 20.53 23.36 -19.34
CA GLU A 102 21.24 24.65 -19.23
C GLU A 102 22.76 24.43 -19.18
#